data_AF-A0A6I2WY28-F1
#
_entry.id   AF-A0A6I2WY28-F1
#
_cell.length_a   1.000
_cell.length_b   1.000
_cell.length_c   1.000
_cell.angle_alpha   90.00
_cell.angle_beta   90.00
_cell.angle_gamma   90.00
#
_symmetry.space_group_name_H-M   'P 1'
#
loop_
_entity.id
_entity.type
_entity.pdbx_description
1 polymer ?
#
loop_
_entity_poly.entity_id
_entity_poly.type
_entity_poly.pdbx_seq_one_letter_code
_entity_poly.pdbx_strand_id
1 'polypeptide(L)'
;MTQAVSTTRFEASIPYGEWEQVNRLKSAVGDDERRPIGRIHLSCDGTRRVWRASDSFCALQYVGGTDTGVYAVSLSPRISSFAWIAAVKDGETTLSETESEEGGRTIVLTGSGGTTTYDSLVGDPPPMETIFDRRVGVAEATVDIQDFRFLWSLIGLHRDRPAQRHPLPEEEIHSIPVMLMIHDGFVAAERLHDELGSVMSSTPAQTSGVPTRRQISHDNLKAALDGIEMLVAFGSQAVGIEGPFFVDIVMPEDEDSPVQFFGRDTAAVVMPRVSPALKARNHVEEVITDAFGSVSAERDEDGDYPLLRHRVPVYGRLVTTGDDVWLQVFTVLLSKVECTAELLKELNDLNQHLPYAPVFHVGSEDGPGQVVSKIDLLADTLDPEEVRASVKRIHKMALSITPTLAAVFGGQAVKDPAETRWSAYRETVIQAELVPDVLTALTGKDGVEPWPFPGPVYVITGWNPQGVSLGDEQHQRKNQEIAKHVVDRSGRYLVGVGHSADAAHVEPSIIAWQLTRSEALEIGRLANQDAIFEIDAEELHLLSCHGDRQESQPRRAS
;
A
#
# COMPACT_ATOMS: atom_id res chain seq x y z
N MET A 1 60.79 -0.42 2.68
CA MET A 1 59.41 -0.92 2.63
C MET A 1 58.59 -0.04 3.55
N THR A 2 57.99 0.99 2.99
CA THR A 2 57.10 1.92 3.70
C THR A 2 55.83 1.12 4.03
N GLN A 3 55.50 0.97 5.32
CA GLN A 3 54.20 0.43 5.72
C GLN A 3 53.14 1.37 5.15
N ALA A 4 52.28 0.86 4.26
CA ALA A 4 51.11 1.60 3.81
C ALA A 4 50.26 1.94 5.04
N VAL A 5 49.91 3.21 5.21
CA VAL A 5 49.16 3.68 6.38
C VAL A 5 47.69 3.37 6.12
N SER A 6 47.14 2.35 6.78
CA SER A 6 45.70 2.08 6.76
C SER A 6 45.01 2.87 7.87
N THR A 7 43.87 3.49 7.57
CA THR A 7 43.06 4.21 8.57
C THR A 7 41.92 3.33 9.05
N THR A 8 41.77 3.16 10.37
CA THR A 8 40.63 2.44 10.96
C THR A 8 39.38 3.32 10.91
N ARG A 9 38.32 2.86 10.24
CA ARG A 9 37.03 3.56 10.13
C ARG A 9 36.14 3.30 11.35
N PHE A 10 36.13 2.07 11.84
CA PHE A 10 35.51 1.72 13.12
C PHE A 10 36.18 0.49 13.73
N GLU A 11 36.02 0.34 15.03
CA GLU A 11 36.42 -0.83 15.80
C GLU A 11 35.37 -1.07 16.89
N ALA A 12 34.92 -2.32 17.04
CA ALA A 12 33.92 -2.71 18.02
C ALA A 12 34.32 -4.05 18.67
N SER A 13 34.17 -4.14 20.00
CA SER A 13 34.29 -5.41 20.73
C SER A 13 32.92 -6.08 20.83
N ILE A 14 32.83 -7.31 20.34
CA ILE A 14 31.57 -8.06 20.25
C ILE A 14 31.72 -9.36 21.05
N PRO A 15 30.89 -9.58 22.09
CA PRO A 15 30.97 -10.77 22.93
C PRO A 15 30.41 -12.01 22.23
N TYR A 16 30.86 -13.18 22.66
CA TYR A 16 30.43 -14.49 22.13
C TYR A 16 28.90 -14.62 22.04
N GLY A 17 28.19 -14.25 23.11
CA GLY A 17 26.73 -14.35 23.17
C GLY A 17 26.00 -13.45 22.17
N GLU A 18 26.61 -12.32 21.79
CA GLU A 18 26.04 -11.43 20.77
C GLU A 18 26.18 -12.05 19.38
N TRP A 19 27.34 -12.62 19.06
CA TRP A 19 27.53 -13.36 17.80
C TRP A 19 26.61 -14.56 17.66
N GLU A 20 26.23 -15.17 18.78
CA GLU A 20 25.27 -16.26 18.79
C GLU A 20 23.91 -15.84 18.21
N GLN A 21 23.47 -14.64 18.59
CA GLN A 21 22.24 -14.03 18.07
C GLN A 21 22.40 -13.62 16.61
N VAL A 22 23.51 -12.97 16.25
CA VAL A 22 23.79 -12.52 14.88
C VAL A 22 23.78 -13.69 13.88
N ASN A 23 24.26 -14.86 14.30
CA ASN A 23 24.28 -16.05 13.45
C ASN A 23 22.89 -16.53 13.04
N ARG A 24 21.84 -16.21 13.81
CA ARG A 24 20.45 -16.57 13.47
C ARG A 24 19.83 -15.65 12.44
N LEU A 25 20.30 -14.41 12.34
CA LEU A 25 19.84 -13.46 11.32
C LEU A 25 20.03 -14.00 9.89
N LYS A 26 20.92 -14.99 9.70
CA LYS A 26 21.13 -15.69 8.44
C LYS A 26 19.89 -16.35 7.86
N SER A 27 18.89 -16.69 8.67
CA SER A 27 17.62 -17.23 8.15
C SER A 27 16.83 -16.22 7.33
N ALA A 28 17.13 -14.92 7.47
CA ALA A 28 16.52 -13.84 6.73
C ALA A 28 17.55 -13.10 5.86
N VAL A 29 18.64 -13.75 5.44
CA VAL A 29 19.60 -13.18 4.49
C VAL A 29 19.25 -13.66 3.09
N GLY A 30 19.13 -12.74 2.13
CA GLY A 30 18.85 -13.10 0.73
C GLY A 30 19.98 -13.92 0.08
N ASP A 31 19.64 -14.67 -0.96
CA ASP A 31 20.54 -15.67 -1.55
C ASP A 31 21.80 -15.12 -2.24
N ASP A 32 21.81 -13.82 -2.59
CA ASP A 32 22.93 -13.17 -3.30
C ASP A 32 23.64 -12.14 -2.43
N GLU A 33 24.75 -12.55 -1.81
CA GLU A 33 25.64 -11.72 -0.98
C GLU A 33 26.20 -10.48 -1.71
N ARG A 34 26.17 -10.47 -3.05
CA ARG A 34 26.57 -9.29 -3.83
C ARG A 34 25.56 -8.16 -3.73
N ARG A 35 24.30 -8.45 -3.37
CA ARG A 35 23.26 -7.45 -3.12
C ARG A 35 23.25 -7.06 -1.64
N PRO A 36 22.80 -5.84 -1.27
CA PRO A 36 22.71 -5.44 0.12
C PRO A 36 21.88 -6.42 0.98
N ILE A 37 20.73 -6.87 0.47
CA ILE A 37 19.85 -7.85 1.15
C ILE A 37 20.51 -9.22 1.40
N GLY A 38 21.60 -9.56 0.70
CA GLY A 38 22.37 -10.79 0.95
C GLY A 38 23.41 -10.67 2.07
N ARG A 39 23.31 -9.64 2.91
CA ARG A 39 24.31 -9.30 3.94
C ARG A 39 23.67 -9.09 5.30
N ILE A 40 24.49 -9.14 6.34
CA ILE A 40 24.11 -8.74 7.70
C ILE A 40 24.57 -7.29 7.90
N HIS A 41 23.67 -6.44 8.34
CA HIS A 41 23.95 -5.02 8.56
C HIS A 41 24.13 -4.77 10.05
N LEU A 42 25.26 -4.17 10.41
CA LEU A 42 25.58 -3.72 11.76
C LEU A 42 25.59 -2.19 11.77
N SER A 43 24.88 -1.60 12.71
CA SER A 43 24.88 -0.15 12.95
C SER A 43 25.02 0.16 14.43
N CYS A 44 25.57 1.32 14.75
CA CYS A 44 25.54 1.91 16.09
C CYS A 44 25.49 3.42 15.98
N ASP A 45 24.64 4.05 16.80
CA ASP A 45 24.45 5.49 16.91
C ASP A 45 25.16 6.10 18.13
N GLY A 46 26.10 5.36 18.73
CA GLY A 46 26.76 5.72 19.98
C GLY A 46 26.01 5.28 21.25
N THR A 47 24.93 4.51 21.11
CA THR A 47 24.21 3.92 22.25
C THR A 47 24.32 2.39 22.30
N ARG A 48 23.83 1.71 21.27
CA ARG A 48 23.76 0.24 21.18
C ARG A 48 24.05 -0.24 19.78
N ARG A 49 24.59 -1.46 19.67
CA ARG A 49 24.73 -2.15 18.39
C ARG A 49 23.38 -2.67 17.94
N VAL A 50 23.04 -2.45 16.68
CA VAL A 50 21.83 -2.98 16.06
C VAL A 50 22.21 -3.77 14.82
N TRP A 51 21.79 -5.03 14.81
CA TRP A 51 22.04 -6.01 13.76
C TRP A 51 20.76 -6.27 12.98
N ARG A 52 20.84 -6.29 11.66
CA ARG A 52 19.68 -6.47 10.77
C ARG A 52 20.00 -7.38 9.59
N ALA A 53 18.99 -8.13 9.14
CA ALA A 53 19.02 -8.89 7.89
C ALA A 53 17.62 -8.93 7.27
N SER A 54 17.53 -9.00 5.95
CA SER A 54 16.25 -9.23 5.26
C SER A 54 16.45 -9.91 3.90
N ASP A 55 15.49 -10.74 3.51
CA ASP A 55 15.38 -11.36 2.17
C ASP A 55 14.25 -10.71 1.32
N SER A 56 13.70 -9.58 1.77
CA SER A 56 12.50 -8.87 1.26
C SER A 56 11.14 -9.46 1.67
N PHE A 57 11.09 -10.69 2.20
CA PHE A 57 9.85 -11.31 2.69
C PHE A 57 9.84 -11.50 4.20
N CYS A 58 11.02 -11.62 4.80
CA CYS A 58 11.28 -11.64 6.22
C CYS A 58 12.39 -10.61 6.51
N ALA A 59 12.25 -9.91 7.62
CA ALA A 59 13.30 -9.05 8.16
C ALA A 59 13.47 -9.34 9.65
N LEU A 60 14.72 -9.42 10.09
CA LEU A 60 15.09 -9.67 11.48
C LEU A 60 15.95 -8.52 12.01
N GLN A 61 15.70 -8.14 13.26
CA GLN A 61 16.49 -7.19 14.01
C GLN A 61 16.90 -7.79 15.35
N TYR A 62 18.14 -7.54 15.75
CA TYR A 62 18.64 -7.81 17.08
C TYR A 62 19.39 -6.59 17.63
N VAL A 63 19.04 -6.18 18.84
CA VAL A 63 19.66 -5.08 19.58
C VAL A 63 20.68 -5.67 20.55
N GLY A 64 21.95 -5.48 20.23
CA GLY A 64 23.09 -5.96 21.00
C GLY A 64 23.44 -5.10 22.21
N GLY A 65 24.67 -5.27 22.69
CA GLY A 65 25.21 -4.52 23.81
C GLY A 65 25.40 -3.03 23.52
N THR A 66 25.75 -2.28 24.57
CA THR A 66 26.11 -0.87 24.45
C THR A 66 27.43 -0.70 23.70
N ASP A 67 27.50 0.35 22.90
CA ASP A 67 28.71 0.76 22.19
C ASP A 67 28.69 2.28 22.04
N THR A 68 29.86 2.89 22.10
CA THR A 68 30.00 4.36 21.97
C THR A 68 30.42 4.79 20.58
N GLY A 69 30.73 3.84 19.69
CA GLY A 69 31.05 4.10 18.30
C GLY A 69 29.83 4.56 17.49
N VAL A 70 30.08 5.31 16.42
CA VAL A 70 29.07 5.68 15.42
C VAL A 70 29.50 5.10 14.09
N TYR A 71 28.81 4.06 13.63
CA TYR A 71 29.17 3.34 12.42
C TYR A 71 27.98 2.61 11.80
N ALA A 72 28.07 2.33 10.50
CA ALA A 72 27.16 1.46 9.77
C ALA A 72 27.99 0.65 8.76
N VAL A 73 27.87 -0.68 8.81
CA VAL A 73 28.67 -1.59 8.00
C VAL A 73 27.83 -2.78 7.54
N SER A 74 28.06 -3.20 6.30
CA SER A 74 27.48 -4.42 5.73
C SER A 74 28.51 -5.54 5.77
N LEU A 75 28.14 -6.65 6.38
CA LEU A 75 29.03 -7.77 6.67
C LEU A 75 28.59 -9.02 5.91
N SER A 76 29.58 -9.80 5.47
CA SER A 76 29.32 -11.13 4.95
C SER A 76 28.59 -11.98 6.00
N PRO A 77 27.50 -12.69 5.69
CA PRO A 77 26.88 -13.63 6.62
C PRO A 77 27.85 -14.73 7.08
N ARG A 78 28.91 -15.00 6.30
CA ARG A 78 29.94 -15.98 6.67
C ARG A 78 30.77 -15.53 7.87
N ILE A 79 30.84 -14.21 8.14
CA ILE A 79 31.59 -13.69 9.29
C ILE A 79 30.99 -14.24 10.59
N SER A 80 29.67 -14.33 10.70
CA SER A 80 29.01 -14.77 11.94
C SER A 80 29.32 -16.24 12.22
N SER A 81 29.46 -17.06 11.16
CA SER A 81 29.85 -18.47 11.28
C SER A 81 31.25 -18.64 11.85
N PHE A 82 32.19 -17.77 11.44
CA PHE A 82 33.56 -17.80 11.93
C PHE A 82 33.70 -17.15 13.31
N ALA A 83 32.90 -16.13 13.59
CA ALA A 83 33.01 -15.36 14.83
C ALA A 83 32.87 -16.20 16.10
N TRP A 84 32.05 -17.25 16.06
CA TRP A 84 31.92 -18.21 17.18
C TRP A 84 33.23 -18.93 17.49
N ILE A 85 33.98 -19.29 16.45
CA ILE A 85 35.28 -19.94 16.57
C ILE A 85 36.30 -18.94 17.09
N ALA A 86 36.29 -17.71 16.56
CA ALA A 86 37.24 -16.67 16.92
C ALA A 86 37.07 -16.13 18.36
N ALA A 87 35.82 -15.94 18.82
CA ALA A 87 35.55 -15.45 20.16
C ALA A 87 36.04 -16.41 21.25
N VAL A 88 35.89 -17.73 21.00
CA VAL A 88 35.92 -18.79 22.02
C VAL A 88 34.78 -18.58 23.05
N LYS A 89 34.24 -19.66 23.62
CA LYS A 89 33.12 -19.57 24.57
C LYS A 89 33.48 -18.60 25.71
N ASP A 90 32.56 -17.69 26.01
CA ASP A 90 32.70 -16.62 27.03
C ASP A 90 33.78 -15.55 26.73
N GLY A 91 34.33 -15.53 25.52
CA GLY A 91 35.27 -14.50 25.05
C GLY A 91 34.61 -13.41 24.20
N GLU A 92 35.45 -12.52 23.65
CA GLU A 92 35.05 -11.44 22.74
C GLU A 92 35.91 -11.43 21.48
N THR A 93 35.41 -10.81 20.42
CA THR A 93 36.16 -10.51 19.20
C THR A 93 36.20 -9.01 18.95
N THR A 94 37.31 -8.54 18.42
CA THR A 94 37.42 -7.20 17.83
C THR A 94 37.04 -7.28 16.35
N LEU A 95 35.97 -6.56 15.98
CA LEU A 95 35.57 -6.32 14.59
C LEU A 95 36.01 -4.91 14.20
N SER A 96 36.71 -4.77 13.08
CA SER A 96 37.13 -3.46 12.58
C SER A 96 37.01 -3.38 11.06
N GLU A 97 36.81 -2.16 10.55
CA GLU A 97 36.97 -1.84 9.13
C GLU A 97 38.17 -0.90 8.98
N THR A 98 39.06 -1.26 8.07
CA THR A 98 40.22 -0.45 7.71
C THR A 98 40.13 -0.03 6.25
N GLU A 99 40.59 1.19 5.94
CA GLU A 99 40.63 1.74 4.59
C GLU A 99 42.09 1.96 4.19
N SER A 100 42.47 1.44 3.03
CA SER A 100 43.79 1.65 2.43
C SER A 100 43.86 3.02 1.75
N GLU A 101 45.08 3.50 1.49
CA GLU A 101 45.30 4.74 0.72
C GLU A 101 44.69 4.69 -0.70
N GLU A 102 44.54 3.49 -1.26
CA GLU A 102 43.92 3.26 -2.57
C GLU A 102 42.37 3.20 -2.51
N GLY A 103 41.78 3.43 -1.34
CA GLY A 103 40.33 3.42 -1.11
C GLY A 103 39.73 2.01 -0.96
N GLY A 104 40.56 0.98 -0.91
CA GLY A 104 40.12 -0.39 -0.62
C GLY A 104 39.75 -0.52 0.85
N ARG A 105 38.56 -1.07 1.12
CA ARG A 105 38.07 -1.30 2.48
C ARG A 105 38.18 -2.76 2.83
N THR A 106 38.63 -3.05 4.05
CA THR A 106 38.86 -4.41 4.53
C THR A 106 38.25 -4.58 5.91
N ILE A 107 37.42 -5.61 6.07
CA ILE A 107 36.88 -6.03 7.36
C ILE A 107 37.84 -7.03 8.00
N VAL A 108 38.19 -6.80 9.26
CA VAL A 108 39.03 -7.68 10.07
C VAL A 108 38.27 -8.09 11.32
N LEU A 109 38.13 -9.39 11.54
CA LEU A 109 37.65 -9.95 12.80
C LEU A 109 38.78 -10.71 13.47
N THR A 110 39.13 -10.31 14.69
CA THR A 110 40.19 -10.92 15.50
C THR A 110 39.64 -11.37 16.84
N GLY A 111 39.96 -12.59 17.24
CA GLY A 111 39.69 -13.09 18.58
C GLY A 111 40.73 -14.12 19.02
N SER A 112 40.58 -14.66 20.22
CA SER A 112 41.51 -15.62 20.79
C SER A 112 41.61 -16.94 19.99
N GLY A 113 40.55 -17.30 19.27
CA GLY A 113 40.47 -18.49 18.42
C GLY A 113 40.97 -18.28 16.98
N GLY A 114 41.32 -17.05 16.58
CA GLY A 114 41.88 -16.75 15.27
C GLY A 114 41.45 -15.41 14.69
N THR A 115 41.95 -15.13 13.48
CA THR A 115 41.66 -13.92 12.72
C THR A 115 41.13 -14.28 11.34
N THR A 116 40.12 -13.56 10.86
CA THR A 116 39.69 -13.60 9.46
C THR A 116 39.64 -12.20 8.87
N THR A 117 39.86 -12.10 7.57
CA THR A 117 39.94 -10.85 6.84
C THR A 117 39.29 -11.01 5.48
N TYR A 118 38.50 -10.02 5.06
CA TYR A 118 37.89 -9.99 3.73
C TYR A 118 37.68 -8.56 3.25
N ASP A 119 37.59 -8.39 1.93
CA ASP A 119 37.30 -7.10 1.33
C ASP A 119 35.87 -6.67 1.64
N SER A 120 35.72 -5.46 2.18
CA SER A 120 34.41 -4.87 2.46
C SER A 120 33.68 -4.66 1.14
N LEU A 121 32.50 -5.26 1.01
CA LEU A 121 31.68 -5.09 -0.17
C LEU A 121 31.02 -3.72 -0.11
N VAL A 122 31.52 -2.77 -0.90
CA VAL A 122 31.02 -1.39 -0.94
C VAL A 122 29.52 -1.37 -1.30
N GLY A 123 28.73 -0.70 -0.46
CA GLY A 123 27.29 -0.50 -0.65
C GLY A 123 26.63 -0.12 0.68
N ASP A 124 25.90 0.99 0.68
CA ASP A 124 25.17 1.43 1.87
C ASP A 124 24.11 0.39 2.25
N PRO A 125 23.90 0.13 3.56
CA PRO A 125 22.79 -0.70 4.00
C PRO A 125 21.46 -0.11 3.49
N PRO A 126 20.48 -0.95 3.11
CA PRO A 126 19.15 -0.44 2.83
C PRO A 126 18.59 0.24 4.09
N PRO A 127 17.78 1.31 3.95
CA PRO A 127 17.14 1.96 5.09
C PRO A 127 16.09 1.02 5.68
N MET A 128 16.50 0.25 6.68
CA MET A 128 15.66 -0.77 7.33
C MET A 128 15.13 -0.33 8.69
N GLU A 129 15.51 0.86 9.17
CA GLU A 129 15.13 1.36 10.49
C GLU A 129 13.61 1.39 10.65
N THR A 130 12.91 1.95 9.65
CA THR A 130 11.46 2.16 9.71
C THR A 130 10.65 0.86 9.53
N ILE A 131 11.28 -0.24 9.09
CA ILE A 131 10.60 -1.54 8.92
C ILE A 131 10.20 -2.11 10.29
N PHE A 132 11.03 -1.86 11.31
CA PHE A 132 10.85 -2.35 12.67
C PHE A 132 10.10 -1.37 13.58
N ASP A 133 9.69 -0.20 13.08
CA ASP A 133 8.80 0.69 13.81
C ASP A 133 7.48 -0.02 14.08
N ARG A 134 7.07 -0.07 15.34
CA ARG A 134 5.81 -0.71 15.73
C ARG A 134 4.65 0.00 15.06
N ARG A 135 3.90 -0.73 14.25
CA ARG A 135 2.66 -0.25 13.62
C ARG A 135 1.49 -0.38 14.58
N VAL A 136 0.42 0.38 14.32
CA VAL A 136 -0.86 0.19 15.01
C VAL A 136 -1.51 -1.08 14.44
N GLY A 137 -1.79 -2.06 15.29
CA GLY A 137 -2.48 -3.28 14.88
C GLY A 137 -4.00 -3.13 14.88
N VAL A 138 -4.68 -3.78 13.93
CA VAL A 138 -6.13 -4.09 14.07
C VAL A 138 -6.35 -5.20 15.09
N ALA A 139 -5.35 -6.07 15.23
CA ALA A 139 -5.27 -7.11 16.25
C ALA A 139 -3.84 -7.15 16.82
N GLU A 140 -3.77 -7.22 18.14
CA GLU A 140 -2.52 -7.40 18.87
C GLU A 140 -2.66 -8.55 19.85
N ALA A 141 -1.58 -9.30 20.04
CA ALA A 141 -1.52 -10.39 20.99
C ALA A 141 -0.18 -10.37 21.74
N THR A 142 -0.22 -10.55 23.05
CA THR A 142 0.95 -10.74 23.90
C THR A 142 0.91 -12.17 24.42
N VAL A 143 1.91 -12.97 24.04
CA VAL A 143 2.01 -14.41 24.35
C VAL A 143 3.19 -14.63 25.31
N ASP A 144 3.02 -15.45 26.36
CA ASP A 144 4.15 -15.90 27.18
C ASP A 144 5.12 -16.72 26.31
N ILE A 145 6.42 -16.50 26.45
CA ILE A 145 7.44 -17.17 25.62
C ILE A 145 7.36 -18.70 25.74
N GLN A 146 6.95 -19.25 26.88
CA GLN A 146 6.84 -20.70 27.09
C GLN A 146 5.71 -21.27 26.23
N ASP A 147 4.58 -20.57 26.22
CA ASP A 147 3.39 -20.88 25.44
C ASP A 147 3.64 -20.62 23.94
N PHE A 148 4.42 -19.61 23.60
CA PHE A 148 4.86 -19.31 22.24
C PHE A 148 5.82 -20.39 21.69
N ARG A 149 6.72 -20.92 22.54
CA ARG A 149 7.58 -22.06 22.20
C ARG A 149 6.80 -23.33 21.92
N PHE A 150 5.70 -23.55 22.61
CA PHE A 150 4.82 -24.67 22.31
C PHE A 150 4.24 -24.55 20.89
N LEU A 151 3.68 -23.38 20.55
CA LEU A 151 3.17 -23.08 19.21
C LEU A 151 4.26 -23.29 18.13
N TRP A 152 5.46 -22.79 18.40
CA TRP A 152 6.64 -23.00 17.56
C TRP A 152 7.00 -24.47 17.37
N SER A 153 7.09 -25.25 18.46
CA SER A 153 7.48 -26.66 18.41
C SER A 153 6.55 -27.46 17.52
N LEU A 154 5.26 -27.12 17.51
CA LEU A 154 4.26 -27.75 16.65
C LEU A 154 4.42 -27.33 15.18
N ILE A 155 4.78 -26.07 14.91
CA ILE A 155 5.14 -25.61 13.55
C ILE A 155 6.42 -26.32 13.04
N GLY A 156 7.36 -26.66 13.94
CA GLY A 156 8.67 -27.24 13.63
C GLY A 156 8.76 -28.78 13.58
N LEU A 157 7.90 -29.52 14.29
CA LEU A 157 7.93 -30.99 14.40
C LEU A 157 7.61 -31.74 13.10
N HIS A 158 7.20 -31.04 12.04
CA HIS A 158 6.71 -31.65 10.80
C HIS A 158 7.79 -32.06 9.78
N ARG A 159 9.08 -32.01 10.13
CA ARG A 159 10.16 -32.57 9.28
C ARG A 159 10.12 -34.10 9.17
N ASP A 160 9.45 -34.79 10.10
CA ASP A 160 9.36 -36.25 10.08
C ASP A 160 8.07 -36.72 9.38
N ARG A 161 8.06 -36.70 8.04
CA ARG A 161 7.18 -37.59 7.27
C ARG A 161 7.63 -39.05 7.51
N PRO A 162 6.72 -40.03 7.72
CA PRO A 162 7.07 -41.41 7.43
C PRO A 162 7.40 -41.51 5.94
N ALA A 163 8.59 -42.01 5.60
CA ALA A 163 9.16 -42.11 4.27
C ALA A 163 8.12 -42.39 3.16
N GLN A 164 7.72 -41.35 2.41
CA GLN A 164 6.96 -41.52 1.16
C GLN A 164 7.90 -42.08 0.08
N ARG A 165 7.39 -43.02 -0.74
CA ARG A 165 8.14 -43.77 -1.76
C ARG A 165 8.59 -42.94 -2.98
N HIS A 166 8.17 -41.68 -3.08
CA HIS A 166 8.59 -40.76 -4.14
C HIS A 166 8.78 -39.36 -3.56
N PRO A 167 9.97 -38.74 -3.70
CA PRO A 167 10.14 -37.33 -3.35
C PRO A 167 9.33 -36.48 -4.32
N LEU A 168 8.48 -35.59 -3.79
CA LEU A 168 8.01 -34.43 -4.53
C LEU A 168 9.24 -33.56 -4.87
N PRO A 169 9.22 -32.78 -5.97
CA PRO A 169 10.25 -31.77 -6.21
C PRO A 169 10.40 -30.88 -4.97
N GLU A 170 11.62 -30.53 -4.57
CA GLU A 170 11.87 -29.69 -3.38
C GLU A 170 11.01 -28.41 -3.40
N GLU A 171 10.73 -27.85 -4.58
CA GLU A 171 9.88 -26.67 -4.80
C GLU A 171 8.44 -26.80 -4.25
N GLU A 172 7.88 -28.00 -4.14
CA GLU A 172 6.51 -28.22 -3.61
C GLU A 172 6.46 -28.39 -2.08
N ILE A 173 7.58 -28.73 -1.44
CA ILE A 173 7.63 -29.00 0.01
C ILE A 173 7.70 -27.68 0.81
N HIS A 174 8.25 -26.63 0.21
CA HIS A 174 8.54 -25.32 0.82
C HIS A 174 7.39 -24.30 0.76
N SER A 175 6.23 -24.65 0.18
CA SER A 175 5.21 -23.66 -0.20
C SER A 175 3.87 -23.73 0.54
N ILE A 176 3.66 -24.70 1.45
CA ILE A 176 2.37 -24.82 2.14
C ILE A 176 2.24 -23.70 3.18
N PRO A 177 1.28 -22.78 3.01
CA PRO A 177 1.14 -21.63 3.89
C PRO A 177 0.59 -22.01 5.26
N VAL A 178 0.95 -21.21 6.27
CA VAL A 178 0.39 -21.25 7.61
C VAL A 178 -0.59 -20.09 7.76
N MET A 179 -1.80 -20.38 8.22
CA MET A 179 -2.77 -19.38 8.64
C MET A 179 -2.51 -19.04 10.11
N LEU A 180 -1.90 -17.88 10.36
CA LEU A 180 -1.73 -17.34 11.71
C LEU A 180 -2.98 -16.55 12.10
N MET A 181 -3.48 -16.75 13.32
CA MET A 181 -4.73 -16.19 13.80
C MET A 181 -4.53 -15.57 15.18
N ILE A 182 -5.06 -14.36 15.37
CA ILE A 182 -5.26 -13.74 16.68
C ILE A 182 -6.77 -13.73 16.94
N HIS A 183 -7.18 -14.34 18.04
CA HIS A 183 -8.60 -14.41 18.45
C HIS A 183 -8.69 -14.12 19.95
N ASP A 184 -9.88 -13.81 20.45
CA ASP A 184 -10.14 -13.55 21.87
C ASP A 184 -9.49 -14.60 22.81
N GLY A 185 -8.38 -14.21 23.42
CA GLY A 185 -7.66 -14.98 24.44
C GLY A 185 -6.64 -16.00 23.92
N PHE A 186 -6.40 -16.10 22.60
CA PHE A 186 -5.40 -17.04 22.07
C PHE A 186 -4.80 -16.63 20.71
N VAL A 187 -3.62 -17.16 20.43
CA VAL A 187 -2.99 -17.15 19.11
C VAL A 187 -3.00 -18.57 18.57
N ALA A 188 -3.34 -18.75 17.30
CA ALA A 188 -3.36 -20.04 16.66
C ALA A 188 -2.66 -20.04 15.30
N ALA A 189 -2.12 -21.19 14.92
CA ALA A 189 -1.55 -21.45 13.62
C ALA A 189 -2.25 -22.68 13.02
N GLU A 190 -2.84 -22.53 11.85
CA GLU A 190 -3.50 -23.59 11.10
C GLU A 190 -2.75 -23.87 9.80
N ARG A 191 -2.60 -25.14 9.45
CA ARG A 191 -2.06 -25.57 8.16
C ARG A 191 -2.98 -26.60 7.54
N LEU A 192 -3.31 -26.39 6.26
CA LEU A 192 -4.06 -27.36 5.48
C LEU A 192 -3.09 -28.34 4.80
N HIS A 193 -3.27 -29.63 5.05
CA HIS A 193 -2.56 -30.71 4.39
C HIS A 193 -3.51 -31.46 3.46
N ASP A 194 -3.09 -31.67 2.21
CA ASP A 194 -3.92 -32.35 1.19
C ASP A 194 -4.36 -33.76 1.60
N GLU A 195 -3.52 -34.50 2.32
CA GLU A 195 -3.79 -35.88 2.75
C GLU A 195 -4.31 -36.00 4.20
N LEU A 196 -3.93 -35.08 5.09
CA LEU A 196 -4.19 -35.16 6.53
C LEU A 196 -5.30 -34.21 7.01
N GLY A 197 -5.80 -33.34 6.12
CA GLY A 197 -6.74 -32.29 6.50
C GLY A 197 -6.06 -31.13 7.22
N SER A 198 -6.82 -30.40 8.03
CA SER A 198 -6.30 -29.25 8.78
C SER A 198 -5.64 -29.67 10.10
N VAL A 199 -4.42 -29.17 10.34
CA VAL A 199 -3.75 -29.24 11.64
C VAL A 199 -3.73 -27.83 12.23
N MET A 200 -4.39 -27.66 13.37
CA MET A 200 -4.44 -26.39 14.10
C MET A 200 -3.75 -26.52 15.46
N SER A 201 -2.87 -25.57 15.75
CA SER A 201 -2.19 -25.42 17.04
C SER A 201 -2.58 -24.07 17.64
N SER A 202 -2.81 -24.01 18.95
CA SER A 202 -3.16 -22.76 19.62
C SER A 202 -2.46 -22.62 20.96
N THR A 203 -2.30 -21.38 21.40
CA THR A 203 -1.65 -21.04 22.66
C THR A 203 -2.34 -19.84 23.30
N PRO A 204 -2.52 -19.80 24.64
CA PRO A 204 -3.15 -18.67 25.32
C PRO A 204 -2.41 -17.37 25.08
N ALA A 205 -3.14 -16.27 24.96
CA ALA A 205 -2.57 -14.94 24.72
C ALA A 205 -3.45 -13.84 25.34
N GLN A 206 -2.84 -12.74 25.75
CA GLN A 206 -3.58 -11.50 26.01
C GLN A 206 -3.81 -10.82 24.66
N THR A 207 -5.06 -10.66 24.25
CA THR A 207 -5.39 -10.12 22.92
C THR A 207 -6.19 -8.84 23.01
N SER A 208 -6.03 -7.97 22.03
CA SER A 208 -6.82 -6.76 21.84
C SER A 208 -7.09 -6.53 20.36
N GLY A 209 -8.19 -5.83 20.05
CA GLY A 209 -8.59 -5.55 18.67
C GLY A 209 -9.60 -6.55 18.12
N VAL A 210 -9.71 -6.63 16.79
CA VAL A 210 -10.67 -7.50 16.10
C VAL A 210 -10.01 -8.83 15.76
N PRO A 211 -10.67 -9.99 15.99
CA PRO A 211 -10.15 -11.28 15.57
C PRO A 211 -9.71 -11.27 14.10
N THR A 212 -8.45 -11.63 13.85
CA THR A 212 -7.79 -11.43 12.56
C THR A 212 -6.95 -12.65 12.20
N ARG A 213 -6.82 -12.92 10.90
CA ARG A 213 -5.99 -14.01 10.38
C ARG A 213 -5.13 -13.57 9.21
N ARG A 214 -3.95 -14.18 9.06
CA ARG A 214 -2.99 -13.90 7.99
C ARG A 214 -2.39 -15.19 7.46
N GLN A 215 -2.36 -15.32 6.14
CA GLN A 215 -1.70 -16.42 5.48
C GLN A 215 -0.23 -16.07 5.28
N ILE A 216 0.69 -16.88 5.81
CA ILE A 216 2.13 -16.60 5.83
C ILE A 216 2.88 -17.82 5.29
N SER A 217 3.99 -17.60 4.57
CA SER A 217 4.89 -18.70 4.20
C SER A 217 5.40 -19.42 5.44
N HIS A 218 5.39 -20.75 5.44
CA HIS A 218 5.94 -21.56 6.53
C HIS A 218 7.40 -21.19 6.81
N ASP A 219 8.23 -21.08 5.76
CA ASP A 219 9.66 -20.78 5.92
C ASP A 219 9.91 -19.38 6.47
N ASN A 220 9.11 -18.37 6.06
CA ASN A 220 9.27 -17.01 6.56
C ASN A 220 8.80 -16.88 8.01
N LEU A 221 7.65 -17.48 8.34
CA LEU A 221 7.19 -17.57 9.72
C LEU A 221 8.23 -18.31 10.56
N LYS A 222 8.82 -19.38 10.01
CA LYS A 222 9.87 -20.13 10.68
C LYS A 222 11.10 -19.28 10.98
N ALA A 223 11.60 -18.57 9.98
CA ALA A 223 12.75 -17.68 10.12
C ALA A 223 12.52 -16.58 11.16
N ALA A 224 11.32 -16.00 11.19
CA ALA A 224 10.92 -15.02 12.18
C ALA A 224 10.92 -15.58 13.60
N LEU A 225 10.30 -16.74 13.80
CA LEU A 225 10.22 -17.41 15.09
C LEU A 225 11.61 -17.83 15.59
N ASP A 226 12.46 -18.38 14.72
CA ASP A 226 13.87 -18.70 15.02
C ASP A 226 14.66 -17.48 15.52
N GLY A 227 14.35 -16.28 14.99
CA GLY A 227 14.94 -15.01 15.39
C GLY A 227 14.47 -14.49 16.75
N ILE A 228 13.23 -14.80 17.16
CA ILE A 228 12.62 -14.32 18.42
C ILE A 228 12.90 -15.25 19.60
N GLU A 229 12.97 -16.57 19.39
CA GLU A 229 12.96 -17.60 20.45
C GLU A 229 14.16 -17.55 21.43
N MET A 230 15.24 -16.85 21.08
CA MET A 230 16.56 -17.13 21.65
C MET A 230 16.90 -16.45 22.98
N LEU A 231 15.90 -16.09 23.80
CA LEU A 231 16.13 -15.70 25.20
C LEU A 231 16.24 -16.88 26.18
N VAL A 232 15.89 -18.12 25.79
CA VAL A 232 15.81 -19.24 26.77
C VAL A 232 16.24 -20.63 26.25
N ALA A 233 17.14 -20.70 25.25
CA ALA A 233 17.72 -21.98 24.78
C ALA A 233 19.06 -22.38 25.45
N PHE A 234 19.68 -21.51 26.24
CA PHE A 234 20.78 -21.88 27.13
C PHE A 234 20.35 -21.70 28.58
N GLY A 235 19.97 -22.83 29.18
CA GLY A 235 19.30 -22.92 30.46
C GLY A 235 20.06 -22.29 31.61
N SER A 236 19.30 -21.86 32.63
CA SER A 236 19.58 -22.01 34.07
C SER A 236 20.96 -21.63 34.64
N GLN A 237 21.87 -21.07 33.85
CA GLN A 237 23.20 -20.59 34.24
C GLN A 237 23.64 -19.32 33.50
N ALA A 238 22.85 -18.79 32.55
CA ALA A 238 22.95 -17.38 32.22
C ALA A 238 22.48 -16.58 33.44
N VAL A 239 23.45 -16.01 34.15
CA VAL A 239 23.29 -15.26 35.39
C VAL A 239 22.17 -14.23 35.26
N GLY A 240 21.10 -14.40 36.05
CA GLY A 240 20.31 -13.27 36.58
C GLY A 240 19.11 -12.76 35.78
N ILE A 241 18.49 -13.53 34.89
CA ILE A 241 17.21 -13.10 34.27
C ILE A 241 16.02 -13.80 34.94
N GLU A 242 15.44 -13.13 35.95
CA GLU A 242 14.17 -13.50 36.57
C GLU A 242 13.02 -12.69 35.95
N GLY A 243 11.96 -13.35 35.47
CA GLY A 243 10.72 -12.71 35.01
C GLY A 243 10.05 -13.40 33.82
N PRO A 244 8.73 -13.19 33.60
CA PRO A 244 8.05 -13.66 32.40
C PRO A 244 8.54 -12.91 31.17
N PHE A 245 8.78 -13.65 30.09
CA PHE A 245 9.13 -13.08 28.80
C PHE A 245 7.93 -13.16 27.88
N PHE A 246 7.66 -12.09 27.15
CA PHE A 246 6.53 -12.02 26.26
C PHE A 246 6.99 -11.78 24.82
N VAL A 247 6.19 -12.27 23.88
CA VAL A 247 6.26 -11.91 22.47
C VAL A 247 4.99 -11.16 22.14
N ASP A 248 5.14 -9.92 21.68
CA ASP A 248 4.03 -9.18 21.09
C ASP A 248 3.94 -9.50 19.61
N ILE A 249 2.74 -9.79 19.14
CA ILE A 249 2.39 -10.01 17.75
C ILE A 249 1.44 -8.90 17.35
N VAL A 250 1.76 -8.19 16.27
CA VAL A 250 0.95 -7.11 15.73
C VAL A 250 0.53 -7.48 14.32
N MET A 251 -0.79 -7.50 14.09
CA MET A 251 -1.39 -7.64 12.77
C MET A 251 -2.06 -6.30 12.41
N PRO A 252 -1.53 -5.55 11.43
CA PRO A 252 -2.17 -4.35 10.91
C PRO A 252 -3.51 -4.65 10.22
N GLU A 253 -4.35 -3.63 10.04
CA GLU A 253 -5.68 -3.74 9.40
C GLU A 253 -5.61 -4.27 7.97
N ASP A 254 -4.71 -3.72 7.17
CA ASP A 254 -4.43 -4.15 5.81
C ASP A 254 -3.91 -5.60 5.78
N GLU A 255 -4.55 -6.45 4.97
CA GLU A 255 -4.23 -7.87 4.85
C GLU A 255 -2.87 -8.13 4.22
N ASP A 256 -2.39 -7.20 3.41
CA ASP A 256 -1.11 -7.29 2.73
C ASP A 256 0.04 -6.64 3.55
N SER A 257 -0.30 -5.97 4.65
CA SER A 257 0.69 -5.40 5.56
C SER A 257 1.42 -6.48 6.37
N PRO A 258 2.73 -6.29 6.64
CA PRO A 258 3.53 -7.28 7.31
C PRO A 258 3.07 -7.52 8.75
N VAL A 259 3.14 -8.78 9.17
CA VAL A 259 2.96 -9.18 10.57
C VAL A 259 4.26 -8.90 11.31
N GLN A 260 4.16 -8.19 12.42
CA GLN A 260 5.32 -7.83 13.24
C GLN A 260 5.33 -8.64 14.53
N PHE A 261 6.52 -9.05 14.94
CA PHE A 261 6.76 -9.77 16.18
C PHE A 261 7.83 -9.03 16.97
N PHE A 262 7.58 -8.76 18.25
CA PHE A 262 8.50 -8.05 19.12
C PHE A 262 8.81 -8.89 20.35
N GLY A 263 10.10 -9.18 20.54
CA GLY A 263 10.67 -9.63 21.80
C GLY A 263 11.36 -8.47 22.52
N ARG A 264 12.11 -8.78 23.59
CA ARG A 264 12.80 -7.77 24.40
C ARG A 264 13.89 -7.00 23.65
N ASP A 265 14.77 -7.72 22.97
CA ASP A 265 15.90 -7.16 22.20
C ASP A 265 15.88 -7.64 20.74
N THR A 266 14.76 -8.24 20.30
CA THR A 266 14.60 -8.82 18.96
C THR A 266 13.31 -8.36 18.33
N ALA A 267 13.30 -8.16 17.02
CA ALA A 267 12.08 -7.96 16.26
C ALA A 267 12.13 -8.76 14.96
N ALA A 268 10.99 -9.25 14.52
CA ALA A 268 10.82 -9.88 13.23
C ALA A 268 9.63 -9.27 12.49
N VAL A 269 9.77 -9.14 11.17
CA VAL A 269 8.72 -8.62 10.30
C VAL A 269 8.56 -9.62 9.17
N VAL A 270 7.34 -10.11 8.97
CA VAL A 270 7.05 -11.14 7.98
C VAL A 270 5.96 -10.67 7.05
N MET A 271 6.25 -10.68 5.75
CA MET A 271 5.27 -10.40 4.72
C MET A 271 4.23 -11.53 4.69
N PRO A 272 2.92 -11.21 4.69
CA PRO A 272 1.91 -12.19 4.36
C PRO A 272 2.16 -12.71 2.93
N ARG A 273 1.62 -13.88 2.62
CA ARG A 273 1.59 -14.35 1.24
C ARG A 273 0.80 -13.33 0.43
N VAL A 274 1.42 -12.78 -0.62
CA VAL A 274 0.74 -11.87 -1.55
C VAL A 274 -0.58 -12.53 -1.96
N SER A 275 -1.69 -11.91 -1.57
CA SER A 275 -3.01 -12.43 -1.88
C SER A 275 -3.14 -12.59 -3.39
N PRO A 276 -3.88 -13.60 -3.90
CA PRO A 276 -4.18 -13.68 -5.33
C PRO A 276 -4.71 -12.34 -5.87
N ALA A 277 -5.55 -11.66 -5.07
CA ALA A 277 -6.07 -10.33 -5.36
C ALA A 277 -4.96 -9.29 -5.58
N LEU A 278 -3.97 -9.20 -4.69
CA LEU A 278 -2.85 -8.27 -4.84
C LEU A 278 -1.96 -8.63 -6.06
N LYS A 279 -1.78 -9.91 -6.37
CA LYS A 279 -1.06 -10.33 -7.60
C LYS A 279 -1.80 -9.88 -8.86
N ALA A 280 -3.11 -10.11 -8.91
CA ALA A 280 -3.95 -9.77 -10.04
C ALA A 280 -4.18 -8.24 -10.16
N ARG A 281 -4.10 -7.52 -9.04
CA ARG A 281 -4.39 -6.09 -8.96
C ARG A 281 -3.55 -5.26 -9.93
N ASN A 282 -2.22 -5.44 -9.94
CA ASN A 282 -1.36 -4.64 -10.81
C ASN A 282 -1.74 -4.81 -12.28
N HIS A 283 -2.00 -6.06 -12.71
CA HIS A 283 -2.46 -6.35 -14.06
C HIS A 283 -3.83 -5.70 -14.35
N VAL A 284 -4.77 -5.78 -13.41
CA VAL A 284 -6.11 -5.17 -13.56
C VAL A 284 -6.03 -3.64 -13.62
N GLU A 285 -5.20 -3.00 -12.79
CA GLU A 285 -5.00 -1.55 -12.79
C GLU A 285 -4.30 -1.07 -14.08
N GLU A 286 -3.35 -1.84 -14.62
CA GLU A 286 -2.76 -1.61 -15.94
C GLU A 286 -3.83 -1.69 -17.04
N VAL A 287 -4.64 -2.75 -17.04
CA VAL A 287 -5.74 -2.93 -18.01
C VAL A 287 -6.77 -1.81 -17.92
N ILE A 288 -7.17 -1.40 -16.71
CA ILE A 288 -8.10 -0.28 -16.49
C ILE A 288 -7.48 1.04 -17.00
N THR A 289 -6.20 1.27 -16.73
CA THR A 289 -5.48 2.44 -17.20
C THR A 289 -5.45 2.50 -18.73
N ASP A 290 -5.18 1.37 -19.40
CA ASP A 290 -5.23 1.26 -20.86
C ASP A 290 -6.66 1.40 -21.42
N ALA A 291 -7.65 0.97 -20.64
CA ALA A 291 -9.06 1.01 -21.02
C ALA A 291 -9.66 2.42 -20.94
N PHE A 292 -9.38 3.15 -19.85
CA PHE A 292 -10.11 4.37 -19.46
C PHE A 292 -9.21 5.51 -18.96
N GLY A 293 -7.90 5.31 -18.85
CA GLY A 293 -6.95 6.27 -18.29
C GLY A 293 -6.69 6.06 -16.80
N SER A 294 -5.60 6.66 -16.30
CA SER A 294 -5.09 6.42 -14.95
C SER A 294 -6.05 6.79 -13.82
N VAL A 295 -6.91 7.79 -14.02
CA VAL A 295 -7.91 8.24 -13.03
C VAL A 295 -8.96 7.16 -12.73
N SER A 296 -9.20 6.23 -13.66
CA SER A 296 -10.11 5.10 -13.44
C SER A 296 -9.47 3.94 -12.68
N ALA A 297 -8.14 3.88 -12.59
CA ALA A 297 -7.42 2.91 -11.78
C ALA A 297 -7.32 3.33 -10.30
N GLU A 298 -7.68 4.58 -9.97
CA GLU A 298 -7.78 5.05 -8.59
C GLU A 298 -9.08 4.57 -7.96
N ARG A 299 -8.96 3.82 -6.86
CA ARG A 299 -10.11 3.28 -6.12
C ARG A 299 -10.77 4.36 -5.25
N ASP A 300 -12.07 4.25 -5.06
CA ASP A 300 -12.79 5.07 -4.08
C ASP A 300 -12.69 4.49 -2.65
N GLU A 301 -13.41 5.11 -1.71
CA GLU A 301 -13.42 4.73 -0.29
C GLU A 301 -13.94 3.29 -0.05
N ASP A 302 -14.78 2.78 -0.95
CA ASP A 302 -15.32 1.42 -0.90
C ASP A 302 -14.40 0.40 -1.59
N GLY A 303 -13.26 0.86 -2.12
CA GLY A 303 -12.30 0.04 -2.85
C GLY A 303 -12.71 -0.25 -4.30
N ASP A 304 -13.68 0.49 -4.85
CA ASP A 304 -14.17 0.32 -6.21
C ASP A 304 -13.41 1.19 -7.22
N TYR A 305 -13.19 0.66 -8.42
CA TYR A 305 -12.69 1.39 -9.58
C TYR A 305 -13.87 2.03 -10.33
N PRO A 306 -14.06 3.35 -10.29
CA PRO A 306 -15.09 4.02 -11.07
C PRO A 306 -14.67 4.13 -12.55
N LEU A 307 -15.02 3.07 -13.30
CA LEU A 307 -14.74 2.90 -14.72
C LEU A 307 -15.53 3.87 -15.61
N LEU A 308 -16.68 4.35 -15.13
CA LEU A 308 -17.45 5.41 -15.78
C LEU A 308 -18.07 6.34 -14.72
N ARG A 309 -17.76 7.64 -14.82
CA ARG A 309 -18.15 8.67 -13.82
C ARG A 309 -19.23 9.65 -14.28
N HIS A 310 -19.75 9.46 -15.50
CA HIS A 310 -20.77 10.31 -16.09
C HIS A 310 -22.06 9.52 -16.35
N ARG A 311 -23.21 10.19 -16.21
CA ARG A 311 -24.54 9.62 -16.37
C ARG A 311 -24.82 8.52 -15.35
N VAL A 312 -24.91 7.27 -15.82
CA VAL A 312 -25.06 6.10 -14.95
C VAL A 312 -23.67 5.57 -14.64
N PRO A 313 -23.19 5.73 -13.39
CA PRO A 313 -21.84 5.35 -13.04
C PRO A 313 -21.66 3.84 -13.08
N VAL A 314 -20.50 3.40 -13.56
CA VAL A 314 -20.12 1.98 -13.63
C VAL A 314 -18.82 1.82 -12.87
N TYR A 315 -18.79 0.79 -12.04
CA TYR A 315 -17.70 0.49 -11.12
C TYR A 315 -17.09 -0.87 -11.44
N GLY A 316 -15.87 -1.09 -10.97
CA GLY A 316 -15.17 -2.36 -10.98
C GLY A 316 -14.74 -2.71 -9.56
N ARG A 317 -14.90 -3.96 -9.14
CA ARG A 317 -14.43 -4.44 -7.82
C ARG A 317 -13.62 -5.72 -8.00
N LEU A 318 -12.49 -5.84 -7.32
CA LEU A 318 -11.80 -7.12 -7.24
C LEU A 318 -12.51 -8.02 -6.21
N VAL A 319 -12.90 -9.21 -6.65
CA VAL A 319 -13.54 -10.22 -5.82
C VAL A 319 -12.77 -11.51 -5.94
N THR A 320 -12.41 -12.10 -4.80
CA THR A 320 -11.68 -13.37 -4.74
C THR A 320 -12.64 -14.50 -4.39
N THR A 321 -12.63 -15.59 -5.15
CA THR A 321 -13.40 -16.80 -4.87
C THR A 321 -12.48 -18.01 -4.94
N GLY A 322 -12.00 -18.48 -3.77
CA GLY A 322 -10.95 -19.49 -3.74
C GLY A 322 -9.62 -18.89 -4.20
N ASP A 323 -8.99 -19.51 -5.20
CA ASP A 323 -7.76 -19.02 -5.81
C ASP A 323 -8.02 -18.07 -7.01
N ASP A 324 -9.25 -18.02 -7.53
CA ASP A 324 -9.61 -17.19 -8.68
C ASP A 324 -9.93 -15.75 -8.25
N VAL A 325 -9.40 -14.79 -9.02
CA VAL A 325 -9.68 -13.37 -8.84
C VAL A 325 -10.51 -12.86 -10.01
N TRP A 326 -11.58 -12.13 -9.71
CA TRP A 326 -12.49 -11.58 -10.69
C TRP A 326 -12.53 -10.06 -10.58
N LEU A 327 -12.50 -9.37 -11.72
CA LEU A 327 -12.96 -7.99 -11.82
C LEU A 327 -14.47 -8.01 -12.05
N GLN A 328 -15.23 -7.73 -10.99
CA GLN A 328 -16.67 -7.55 -11.06
C GLN A 328 -16.97 -6.14 -11.54
N VAL A 329 -17.40 -6.00 -12.79
CA VAL A 329 -17.87 -4.73 -13.37
C VAL A 329 -19.36 -4.59 -13.04
N PHE A 330 -19.78 -3.52 -12.38
CA PHE A 330 -21.16 -3.40 -11.89
C PHE A 330 -21.69 -1.96 -11.89
N THR A 331 -23.01 -1.84 -11.76
CA THR A 331 -23.71 -0.56 -11.57
C THR A 331 -24.86 -0.76 -10.58
N VAL A 332 -25.10 0.25 -9.74
CA VAL A 332 -26.34 0.35 -8.97
C VAL A 332 -27.40 0.99 -9.86
N LEU A 333 -28.49 0.27 -10.11
CA LEU A 333 -29.61 0.75 -10.93
C LEU A 333 -30.58 1.57 -10.09
N LEU A 334 -30.96 1.04 -8.93
CA LEU A 334 -31.85 1.69 -7.96
C LEU A 334 -31.29 1.53 -6.55
N SER A 335 -31.41 2.58 -5.76
CA SER A 335 -31.17 2.57 -4.33
C SER A 335 -32.48 2.75 -3.56
N LYS A 336 -32.51 2.34 -2.29
CA LYS A 336 -33.68 2.46 -1.40
C LYS A 336 -34.94 1.84 -1.99
N VAL A 337 -34.81 0.62 -2.52
CA VAL A 337 -35.91 -0.14 -3.11
C VAL A 337 -36.24 -1.36 -2.25
N GLU A 338 -37.52 -1.50 -1.90
CA GLU A 338 -38.00 -2.62 -1.10
C GLU A 338 -37.95 -3.92 -1.89
N CYS A 339 -37.59 -5.01 -1.21
CA CYS A 339 -37.59 -6.34 -1.81
C CYS A 339 -39.02 -6.91 -1.80
N THR A 340 -39.70 -6.85 -2.95
CA THR A 340 -41.05 -7.40 -3.13
C THR A 340 -41.03 -8.63 -4.06
N ALA A 341 -42.04 -9.49 -3.94
CA ALA A 341 -42.17 -10.66 -4.81
C ALA A 341 -42.35 -10.25 -6.29
N GLU A 342 -43.06 -9.15 -6.52
CA GLU A 342 -43.27 -8.56 -7.84
C GLU A 342 -41.96 -8.06 -8.45
N LEU A 343 -41.12 -7.39 -7.65
CA LEU A 343 -39.79 -6.96 -8.10
C LEU A 343 -38.93 -8.16 -8.48
N LEU A 344 -38.84 -9.17 -7.62
CA LEU A 344 -38.04 -10.37 -7.90
C LEU A 344 -38.51 -11.10 -9.15
N LYS A 345 -39.83 -11.14 -9.39
CA LYS A 345 -40.39 -11.71 -10.62
C LYS A 345 -39.95 -10.92 -11.85
N GLU A 346 -40.08 -9.59 -11.83
CA GLU A 346 -39.65 -8.74 -12.93
C GLU A 346 -38.14 -8.86 -13.21
N LEU A 347 -37.30 -8.90 -12.17
CA LEU A 347 -35.85 -9.09 -12.33
C LEU A 347 -35.53 -10.44 -12.99
N ASN A 348 -36.25 -11.51 -12.62
CA ASN A 348 -36.09 -12.81 -13.27
C ASN A 348 -36.53 -12.78 -14.74
N ASP A 349 -37.62 -12.08 -15.07
CA ASP A 349 -38.10 -11.94 -16.45
C ASP A 349 -37.13 -11.09 -17.29
N LEU A 350 -36.53 -10.04 -16.72
CA LEU A 350 -35.45 -9.27 -17.35
C LEU A 350 -34.22 -10.13 -17.60
N ASN A 351 -33.80 -10.95 -16.63
CA ASN A 351 -32.61 -11.81 -16.75
C ASN A 351 -32.75 -12.87 -17.86
N GLN A 352 -33.97 -13.31 -18.18
CA GLN A 352 -34.21 -14.20 -19.33
C GLN A 352 -33.83 -13.53 -20.67
N HIS A 353 -33.84 -12.19 -20.73
CA HIS A 353 -33.55 -11.39 -21.92
C HIS A 353 -32.20 -10.66 -21.85
N LEU A 354 -31.50 -10.75 -20.71
CA LEU A 354 -30.21 -10.09 -20.43
C LEU A 354 -29.12 -11.12 -20.04
N PRO A 355 -28.71 -12.02 -20.96
CA PRO A 355 -27.83 -13.14 -20.62
C PRO A 355 -26.42 -12.74 -20.15
N TYR A 356 -26.00 -11.49 -20.38
CA TYR A 356 -24.64 -11.03 -20.13
C TYR A 356 -24.50 -10.02 -19.01
N ALA A 357 -25.59 -9.55 -18.40
CA ALA A 357 -25.56 -8.53 -17.35
C ALA A 357 -26.73 -8.76 -16.39
N PRO A 358 -26.70 -9.86 -15.60
CA PRO A 358 -27.78 -10.19 -14.69
C PRO A 358 -28.05 -9.05 -13.72
N VAL A 359 -29.32 -8.88 -13.38
CA VAL A 359 -29.84 -7.89 -12.45
C VAL A 359 -30.43 -8.60 -11.23
N PHE A 360 -30.09 -8.14 -10.04
CA PHE A 360 -30.54 -8.76 -8.79
C PHE A 360 -30.74 -7.72 -7.69
N HIS A 361 -31.56 -8.06 -6.71
CA HIS A 361 -31.74 -7.28 -5.49
C HIS A 361 -30.66 -7.65 -4.46
N VAL A 362 -30.09 -6.64 -3.81
CA VAL A 362 -29.14 -6.77 -2.72
C VAL A 362 -29.76 -6.12 -1.48
N GLY A 363 -29.87 -6.89 -0.40
CA GLY A 363 -30.40 -6.41 0.87
C GLY A 363 -29.51 -5.35 1.53
N SER A 364 -30.07 -4.58 2.45
CA SER A 364 -29.34 -3.68 3.34
C SER A 364 -29.76 -3.97 4.78
N GLU A 365 -28.82 -3.95 5.72
CA GLU A 365 -29.12 -4.17 7.15
C GLU A 365 -29.91 -3.01 7.76
N ASP A 366 -29.73 -1.79 7.24
CA ASP A 366 -30.28 -0.55 7.80
C ASP A 366 -31.50 0.00 7.04
N GLY A 367 -32.11 -0.78 6.14
CA GLY A 367 -33.33 -0.37 5.45
C GLY A 367 -33.54 -0.95 4.04
N PRO A 368 -34.23 -0.23 3.14
CA PRO A 368 -34.53 -0.74 1.80
C PRO A 368 -33.24 -0.92 0.99
N GLY A 369 -33.16 -2.05 0.27
CA GLY A 369 -31.97 -2.49 -0.44
C GLY A 369 -31.71 -1.77 -1.76
N GLN A 370 -30.91 -2.42 -2.60
CA GLN A 370 -30.48 -1.91 -3.91
C GLN A 370 -30.78 -2.92 -5.01
N VAL A 371 -30.94 -2.43 -6.24
CA VAL A 371 -30.95 -3.27 -7.45
C VAL A 371 -29.65 -3.02 -8.20
N VAL A 372 -28.89 -4.08 -8.43
CA VAL A 372 -27.54 -4.04 -9.00
C VAL A 372 -27.50 -4.91 -10.25
N SER A 373 -26.71 -4.49 -11.24
CA SER A 373 -26.33 -5.33 -12.37
C SER A 373 -24.83 -5.48 -12.42
N LYS A 374 -24.33 -6.68 -12.76
CA LYS A 374 -22.89 -6.97 -12.80
C LYS A 374 -22.48 -7.90 -13.92
N ILE A 375 -21.19 -7.89 -14.23
CA ILE A 375 -20.46 -8.80 -15.12
C ILE A 375 -19.16 -9.17 -14.41
N ASP A 376 -18.92 -10.47 -14.19
CA ASP A 376 -17.68 -10.96 -13.58
C ASP A 376 -16.68 -11.33 -14.69
N LEU A 377 -15.49 -10.73 -14.65
CA LEU A 377 -14.40 -10.95 -15.61
C LEU A 377 -13.19 -11.58 -14.90
N LEU A 378 -12.58 -12.62 -15.46
CA LEU A 378 -11.44 -13.28 -14.82
C LEU A 378 -10.20 -12.38 -14.91
N ALA A 379 -9.60 -12.05 -13.78
CA ALA A 379 -8.52 -11.07 -13.71
C ALA A 379 -7.27 -11.53 -14.48
N ASP A 380 -6.90 -12.80 -14.38
CA ASP A 380 -5.67 -13.35 -14.98
C ASP A 380 -5.67 -13.31 -16.52
N THR A 381 -6.84 -13.31 -17.15
CA THR A 381 -6.98 -13.28 -18.62
C THR A 381 -7.55 -11.97 -19.13
N LEU A 382 -7.70 -10.97 -18.24
CA LEU A 382 -8.39 -9.74 -18.54
C LEU A 382 -7.64 -8.93 -19.61
N ASP A 383 -8.39 -8.36 -20.55
CA ASP A 383 -7.87 -7.42 -21.54
C ASP A 383 -8.69 -6.11 -21.60
N PRO A 384 -8.10 -5.00 -22.12
CA PRO A 384 -8.78 -3.70 -22.15
C PRO A 384 -10.08 -3.67 -22.96
N GLU A 385 -10.19 -4.45 -24.03
CA GLU A 385 -11.40 -4.49 -24.87
C GLU A 385 -12.54 -5.23 -24.17
N GLU A 386 -12.24 -6.28 -23.41
CA GLU A 386 -13.20 -7.00 -22.60
C GLU A 386 -13.83 -6.09 -21.52
N VAL A 387 -13.01 -5.30 -20.82
CA VAL A 387 -13.52 -4.34 -19.83
C VAL A 387 -14.33 -3.24 -20.51
N ARG A 388 -13.84 -2.66 -21.61
CA ARG A 388 -14.59 -1.65 -22.41
C ARG A 388 -15.95 -2.18 -22.88
N ALA A 389 -15.99 -3.40 -23.39
CA ALA A 389 -17.23 -4.03 -23.83
C ALA A 389 -18.21 -4.25 -22.67
N SER A 390 -17.70 -4.68 -21.52
CA SER A 390 -18.50 -4.93 -20.32
C SER A 390 -19.11 -3.64 -19.76
N VAL A 391 -18.31 -2.60 -19.58
CA VAL A 391 -18.79 -1.27 -19.15
C VAL A 391 -19.85 -0.74 -20.11
N LYS A 392 -19.61 -0.82 -21.43
CA LYS A 392 -20.57 -0.36 -22.45
C LYS A 392 -21.90 -1.13 -22.40
N ARG A 393 -21.87 -2.45 -22.18
CA ARG A 393 -23.06 -3.30 -22.08
C ARG A 393 -23.89 -2.94 -20.85
N ILE A 394 -23.27 -2.88 -19.68
CA ILE A 394 -23.94 -2.49 -18.43
C ILE A 394 -24.53 -1.10 -18.56
N HIS A 395 -23.74 -0.12 -19.03
CA HIS A 395 -24.20 1.25 -19.15
C HIS A 395 -25.42 1.39 -20.08
N LYS A 396 -25.37 0.75 -21.26
CA LYS A 396 -26.49 0.76 -22.22
C LYS A 396 -27.74 0.09 -21.63
N MET A 397 -27.57 -1.03 -20.94
CA MET A 397 -28.67 -1.71 -20.28
C MET A 397 -29.28 -0.83 -19.20
N ALA A 398 -28.46 -0.22 -18.34
CA ALA A 398 -28.93 0.59 -17.21
C ALA A 398 -29.77 1.78 -17.68
N LEU A 399 -29.32 2.49 -18.72
CA LEU A 399 -30.09 3.57 -19.35
C LEU A 399 -31.46 3.12 -19.86
N SER A 400 -31.60 1.86 -20.27
CA SER A 400 -32.85 1.32 -20.82
C SER A 400 -33.82 0.86 -19.75
N ILE A 401 -33.35 0.29 -18.65
CA ILE A 401 -34.22 -0.41 -17.67
C ILE A 401 -34.47 0.40 -16.41
N THR A 402 -33.50 1.22 -15.96
CA THR A 402 -33.61 1.98 -14.71
C THR A 402 -34.84 2.88 -14.63
N PRO A 403 -35.20 3.67 -15.67
CA PRO A 403 -36.38 4.54 -15.60
C PRO A 403 -37.68 3.77 -15.39
N THR A 404 -37.81 2.61 -16.04
CA THR A 404 -39.00 1.74 -15.93
C THR A 404 -39.08 1.12 -14.54
N LEU A 405 -37.96 0.58 -14.03
CA LEU A 405 -37.92 0.00 -12.69
C LEU A 405 -38.25 1.06 -11.62
N ALA A 406 -37.69 2.27 -11.74
CA ALA A 406 -37.97 3.37 -10.82
C ALA A 406 -39.45 3.76 -10.82
N ALA A 407 -40.08 3.82 -12.00
CA ALA A 407 -41.48 4.21 -12.14
C ALA A 407 -42.45 3.16 -11.55
N VAL A 408 -42.11 1.88 -11.65
CA VAL A 408 -43.01 0.78 -11.23
C VAL A 408 -42.79 0.39 -9.77
N PHE A 409 -41.53 0.28 -9.32
CA PHE A 409 -41.18 -0.26 -8.01
C PHE A 409 -40.67 0.82 -7.03
N GLY A 410 -40.57 2.07 -7.47
CA GLY A 410 -40.02 3.17 -6.69
C GLY A 410 -38.49 3.10 -6.57
N GLY A 411 -37.97 3.57 -5.45
CA GLY A 411 -36.53 3.74 -5.25
C GLY A 411 -35.97 5.01 -5.88
N GLN A 412 -34.68 5.24 -5.68
CA GLN A 412 -33.95 6.40 -6.17
C GLN A 412 -32.90 5.94 -7.17
N ALA A 413 -33.02 6.39 -8.42
CA ALA A 413 -31.95 6.27 -9.39
C ALA A 413 -30.69 6.98 -8.85
N VAL A 414 -29.53 6.37 -9.05
CA VAL A 414 -28.26 6.98 -8.66
C VAL A 414 -28.12 8.30 -9.40
N LYS A 415 -27.90 9.38 -8.64
CA LYS A 415 -27.66 10.70 -9.23
C LYS A 415 -26.34 10.65 -10.00
N ASP A 416 -26.31 11.28 -11.16
CA ASP A 416 -25.06 11.47 -11.91
C ASP A 416 -24.07 12.24 -11.03
N PRO A 417 -22.92 11.64 -10.63
CA PRO A 417 -21.92 12.33 -9.83
C PRO A 417 -21.43 13.60 -10.52
N ALA A 418 -21.39 13.63 -11.86
CA ALA A 418 -20.99 14.80 -12.62
C ALA A 418 -21.98 15.96 -12.47
N GLU A 419 -23.28 15.71 -12.31
CA GLU A 419 -24.27 16.78 -12.07
C GLU A 419 -24.13 17.41 -10.68
N THR A 420 -23.78 16.58 -9.69
CA THR A 420 -23.49 17.07 -8.34
C THR A 420 -22.25 17.96 -8.35
N ARG A 421 -21.17 17.52 -9.03
CA ARG A 421 -19.96 18.32 -9.21
C ARG A 421 -20.21 19.60 -10.01
N TRP A 422 -20.99 19.53 -11.07
CA TRP A 422 -21.35 20.70 -11.87
C TRP A 422 -22.04 21.78 -11.03
N SER A 423 -22.94 21.36 -10.13
CA SER A 423 -23.60 22.26 -9.19
C SER A 423 -22.59 22.92 -8.24
N ALA A 424 -21.60 22.18 -7.74
CA ALA A 424 -20.53 22.71 -6.89
C ALA A 424 -19.62 23.71 -7.65
N TYR A 425 -19.28 23.42 -8.91
CA TYR A 425 -18.50 24.35 -9.75
C TYR A 425 -19.18 25.71 -9.90
N ARG A 426 -20.51 25.72 -10.02
CA ARG A 426 -21.28 26.96 -10.15
C ARG A 426 -21.13 27.91 -8.96
N GLU A 427 -20.95 27.35 -7.77
CA GLU A 427 -20.86 28.10 -6.50
C GLU A 427 -19.41 28.47 -6.13
N THR A 428 -18.44 28.14 -6.99
CA THR A 428 -17.01 28.36 -6.71
C THR A 428 -16.64 29.84 -6.84
N VAL A 429 -15.98 30.37 -5.82
CA VAL A 429 -15.32 31.68 -5.85
C VAL A 429 -13.87 31.48 -6.27
N ILE A 430 -13.41 32.28 -7.23
CA ILE A 430 -12.09 32.16 -7.83
C ILE A 430 -11.23 33.35 -7.42
N GLN A 431 -10.01 33.08 -6.95
CA GLN A 431 -9.02 34.06 -6.56
C GLN A 431 -7.70 33.84 -7.30
N ALA A 432 -6.97 34.93 -7.51
CA ALA A 432 -5.69 34.97 -8.21
C ALA A 432 -4.62 35.65 -7.35
N GLU A 433 -3.41 35.10 -7.33
CA GLU A 433 -2.25 35.75 -6.75
C GLU A 433 -1.68 36.80 -7.75
N LEU A 434 -2.26 38.01 -7.73
CA LEU A 434 -1.83 39.11 -8.61
C LEU A 434 -0.56 39.80 -8.10
N VAL A 435 -0.31 39.70 -6.80
CA VAL A 435 0.87 40.18 -6.08
C VAL A 435 1.33 39.05 -5.17
N PRO A 436 2.64 38.84 -4.97
CA PRO A 436 3.15 37.74 -4.14
C PRO A 436 2.46 37.69 -2.77
N ASP A 437 2.00 36.50 -2.40
CA ASP A 437 1.31 36.16 -1.14
C ASP A 437 -0.04 36.87 -0.91
N VAL A 438 -0.65 37.46 -1.95
CA VAL A 438 -1.95 38.15 -1.86
C VAL A 438 -2.94 37.61 -2.88
N LEU A 439 -3.89 36.81 -2.39
CA LEU A 439 -5.03 36.34 -3.18
C LEU A 439 -6.07 37.44 -3.38
N THR A 440 -6.37 37.73 -4.63
CA THR A 440 -7.37 38.72 -5.06
C THR A 440 -8.53 38.01 -5.73
N ALA A 441 -9.77 38.27 -5.28
CA ALA A 441 -10.96 37.67 -5.89
C ALA A 441 -11.14 38.15 -7.34
N LEU A 442 -11.33 37.20 -8.25
CA LEU A 442 -11.70 37.46 -9.64
C LEU A 442 -13.22 37.44 -9.81
N THR A 443 -13.92 36.57 -9.09
CA THR A 443 -15.37 36.38 -9.15
C THR A 443 -16.06 36.69 -7.82
N GLY A 444 -17.39 36.80 -7.84
CA GLY A 444 -18.22 37.07 -6.67
C GLY A 444 -18.29 38.55 -6.29
N LYS A 445 -18.86 38.84 -5.11
CA LYS A 445 -19.13 40.21 -4.62
C LYS A 445 -17.86 41.08 -4.53
N ASP A 446 -16.74 40.45 -4.21
CA ASP A 446 -15.44 41.10 -4.00
C ASP A 446 -14.54 41.04 -5.25
N GLY A 447 -15.10 40.65 -6.42
CA GLY A 447 -14.37 40.56 -7.68
C GLY A 447 -13.69 41.88 -8.06
N VAL A 448 -12.39 41.80 -8.36
CA VAL A 448 -11.51 42.95 -8.63
C VAL A 448 -12.02 43.84 -9.76
N GLU A 449 -11.78 45.15 -9.61
CA GLU A 449 -12.09 46.18 -10.60
C GLU A 449 -11.00 47.27 -10.57
N PRO A 450 -10.39 47.66 -11.71
CA PRO A 450 -10.63 47.16 -13.07
C PRO A 450 -10.09 45.74 -13.31
N TRP A 451 -10.57 45.08 -14.38
CA TRP A 451 -10.08 43.75 -14.78
C TRP A 451 -8.56 43.76 -15.03
N PRO A 452 -7.78 42.86 -14.39
CA PRO A 452 -6.32 42.97 -14.38
C PRO A 452 -5.62 42.27 -15.55
N PHE A 453 -6.35 41.55 -16.41
CA PHE A 453 -5.78 40.76 -17.51
C PHE A 453 -6.07 41.40 -18.88
N PRO A 454 -5.21 41.16 -19.89
CA PRO A 454 -5.38 41.73 -21.23
C PRO A 454 -6.52 41.10 -22.06
N GLY A 455 -7.23 40.11 -21.50
CA GLY A 455 -8.28 39.34 -22.15
C GLY A 455 -8.89 38.32 -21.18
N PRO A 456 -9.64 37.32 -21.68
CA PRO A 456 -10.16 36.26 -20.84
C PRO A 456 -9.04 35.43 -20.23
N VAL A 457 -9.31 34.89 -19.04
CA VAL A 457 -8.46 33.92 -18.34
C VAL A 457 -9.19 32.60 -18.18
N TYR A 458 -8.42 31.52 -18.08
CA TYR A 458 -8.91 30.16 -17.93
C TYR A 458 -8.43 29.59 -16.60
N VAL A 459 -9.33 29.07 -15.78
CA VAL A 459 -8.98 28.43 -14.52
C VAL A 459 -9.01 26.93 -14.70
N ILE A 460 -7.85 26.30 -14.50
CA ILE A 460 -7.67 24.86 -14.68
C ILE A 460 -6.98 24.34 -13.42
N THR A 461 -7.53 23.28 -12.82
CA THR A 461 -6.99 22.67 -11.61
C THR A 461 -6.59 21.22 -11.83
N GLY A 462 -5.53 20.78 -11.15
CA GLY A 462 -5.14 19.39 -11.02
C GLY A 462 -5.80 18.68 -9.83
N TRP A 463 -6.54 19.43 -9.01
CA TRP A 463 -7.25 18.92 -7.84
C TRP A 463 -8.55 18.22 -8.22
N ASN A 464 -8.85 17.14 -7.49
CA ASN A 464 -10.09 16.38 -7.59
C ASN A 464 -10.56 16.07 -9.03
N PRO A 465 -9.67 15.59 -9.92
CA PRO A 465 -10.01 15.31 -11.32
C PRO A 465 -11.17 14.30 -11.38
N GLN A 466 -12.30 14.71 -11.97
CA GLN A 466 -13.54 13.93 -12.02
C GLN A 466 -14.04 13.45 -10.63
N GLY A 467 -13.68 14.17 -9.56
CA GLY A 467 -14.01 13.85 -8.18
C GLY A 467 -13.10 12.83 -7.50
N VAL A 468 -11.88 12.58 -8.01
CA VAL A 468 -10.90 11.70 -7.34
C VAL A 468 -10.06 12.44 -6.33
N SER A 469 -10.13 12.04 -5.07
CA SER A 469 -9.19 12.51 -4.06
C SER A 469 -7.82 11.91 -4.31
N LEU A 470 -6.87 12.71 -4.81
CA LEU A 470 -5.47 12.32 -4.93
C LEU A 470 -4.68 12.85 -3.73
N GLY A 471 -3.48 12.31 -3.51
CA GLY A 471 -2.57 12.87 -2.50
C GLY A 471 -2.05 14.26 -2.89
N ASP A 472 -1.72 15.10 -1.90
CA ASP A 472 -1.24 16.48 -2.12
C ASP A 472 -0.09 16.58 -3.12
N GLU A 473 0.87 15.65 -3.07
CA GLU A 473 1.98 15.62 -4.02
C GLU A 473 1.50 15.37 -5.46
N GLN A 474 0.53 14.48 -5.66
CA GLN A 474 -0.02 14.17 -6.98
C GLN A 474 -0.80 15.37 -7.52
N HIS A 475 -1.61 16.03 -6.68
CA HIS A 475 -2.29 17.27 -7.02
C HIS A 475 -1.31 18.36 -7.46
N GLN A 476 -0.20 18.52 -6.72
CA GLN A 476 0.82 19.52 -7.05
C GLN A 476 1.54 19.20 -8.36
N ARG A 477 1.89 17.93 -8.61
CA ARG A 477 2.47 17.48 -9.88
C ARG A 477 1.52 17.77 -11.05
N LYS A 478 0.22 17.48 -10.93
CA LYS A 478 -0.76 17.82 -11.96
C LYS A 478 -0.84 19.33 -12.25
N ASN A 479 -0.82 20.18 -11.22
CA ASN A 479 -0.78 21.63 -11.42
C ASN A 479 0.51 22.09 -12.13
N GLN A 480 1.65 21.45 -11.87
CA GLN A 480 2.90 21.71 -12.59
C GLN A 480 2.82 21.28 -14.07
N GLU A 481 2.17 20.14 -14.35
CA GLU A 481 1.93 19.68 -15.72
C GLU A 481 0.99 20.62 -16.49
N ILE A 482 -0.09 21.08 -15.85
CA ILE A 482 -0.99 22.10 -16.42
C ILE A 482 -0.20 23.36 -16.76
N ALA A 483 0.59 23.88 -15.82
CA ALA A 483 1.42 25.07 -16.03
C ALA A 483 2.40 24.88 -17.20
N LYS A 484 3.04 23.70 -17.30
CA LYS A 484 3.91 23.35 -18.43
C LYS A 484 3.14 23.39 -19.76
N HIS A 485 1.96 22.78 -19.82
CA HIS A 485 1.14 22.77 -21.03
C HIS A 485 0.65 24.16 -21.46
N VAL A 486 0.44 25.07 -20.51
CA VAL A 486 0.14 26.49 -20.79
C VAL A 486 1.34 27.16 -21.47
N VAL A 487 2.54 26.99 -20.91
CA VAL A 487 3.78 27.58 -21.43
C VAL A 487 4.13 27.02 -22.82
N ASP A 488 3.97 25.71 -23.03
CA ASP A 488 4.22 25.05 -24.31
C ASP A 488 3.34 25.62 -25.44
N ARG A 489 2.17 26.18 -25.10
CA ARG A 489 1.24 26.87 -26.01
C ARG A 489 1.43 28.39 -26.04
N SER A 490 2.57 28.88 -25.55
CA SER A 490 2.89 30.32 -25.44
C SER A 490 1.92 31.13 -24.57
N GLY A 491 1.10 30.45 -23.76
CA GLY A 491 0.26 31.08 -22.75
C GLY A 491 1.09 31.57 -21.57
N ARG A 492 0.43 32.31 -20.69
CA ARG A 492 0.97 32.74 -19.40
C ARG A 492 0.08 32.23 -18.29
N TYR A 493 0.64 32.06 -17.09
CA TYR A 493 -0.14 31.63 -15.95
C TYR A 493 0.31 32.28 -14.64
N LEU A 494 -0.57 32.22 -13.64
CA LEU A 494 -0.30 32.51 -12.24
C LEU A 494 -1.03 31.49 -11.36
N VAL A 495 -0.69 31.48 -10.08
CA VAL A 495 -1.36 30.62 -9.09
C VAL A 495 -2.71 31.22 -8.74
N GLY A 496 -3.74 30.40 -8.81
CA GLY A 496 -5.08 30.72 -8.37
C GLY A 496 -5.56 29.77 -7.29
N VAL A 497 -6.71 30.10 -6.74
CA VAL A 497 -7.42 29.26 -5.77
C VAL A 497 -8.90 29.31 -6.09
N GLY A 498 -9.53 28.14 -6.17
CA GLY A 498 -10.98 28.00 -6.13
C GLY A 498 -11.40 27.62 -4.71
N HIS A 499 -12.48 28.22 -4.21
CA HIS A 499 -13.04 27.79 -2.93
C HIS A 499 -14.57 27.81 -2.93
N SER A 500 -15.17 26.98 -2.08
CA SER A 500 -16.60 27.00 -1.81
C SER A 500 -17.01 28.32 -1.14
N ALA A 501 -18.28 28.72 -1.25
CA ALA A 501 -18.77 29.99 -0.70
C ALA A 501 -18.58 30.12 0.83
N ASP A 502 -18.55 28.99 1.55
CA ASP A 502 -18.27 28.89 3.00
C ASP A 502 -16.78 28.71 3.34
N ALA A 503 -15.91 28.66 2.32
CA ALA A 503 -14.48 28.39 2.41
C ALA A 503 -14.10 27.06 3.11
N ALA A 504 -15.02 26.10 3.20
CA ALA A 504 -14.74 24.77 3.74
C ALA A 504 -13.81 23.95 2.82
N HIS A 505 -13.85 24.21 1.52
CA HIS A 505 -12.99 23.57 0.52
C HIS A 505 -12.20 24.63 -0.23
N VAL A 506 -10.87 24.44 -0.29
CA VAL A 506 -9.93 25.36 -0.93
C VAL A 506 -9.00 24.54 -1.83
N GLU A 507 -8.99 24.85 -3.12
CA GLU A 507 -8.26 24.09 -4.13
C GLU A 507 -7.31 25.00 -4.92
N PRO A 508 -5.98 24.78 -4.84
CA PRO A 508 -5.00 25.42 -5.70
C PRO A 508 -5.25 25.13 -7.19
N SER A 509 -5.17 26.16 -8.02
CA SER A 509 -5.43 26.09 -9.46
C SER A 509 -4.42 26.93 -10.25
N ILE A 510 -4.45 26.77 -11.57
CA ILE A 510 -3.68 27.56 -12.53
C ILE A 510 -4.63 28.51 -13.27
N ILE A 511 -4.33 29.80 -13.22
CA ILE A 511 -5.06 30.83 -13.98
C ILE A 511 -4.23 31.17 -15.19
N ALA A 512 -4.66 30.71 -16.36
CA ALA A 512 -3.96 30.84 -17.63
C ALA A 512 -4.59 31.92 -18.52
N TRP A 513 -3.78 32.66 -19.27
CA TRP A 513 -4.25 33.61 -20.28
C TRP A 513 -3.35 33.59 -21.51
N GLN A 514 -3.78 34.30 -22.57
CA GLN A 514 -3.17 34.19 -23.91
C GLN A 514 -3.30 32.79 -24.51
N LEU A 515 -4.40 32.10 -24.18
CA LEU A 515 -4.82 30.85 -24.79
C LEU A 515 -6.13 31.07 -25.55
N THR A 516 -6.37 30.27 -26.57
CA THR A 516 -7.70 30.09 -27.12
C THR A 516 -8.54 29.18 -26.23
N ARG A 517 -9.87 29.31 -26.29
CA ARG A 517 -10.80 28.42 -25.58
C ARG A 517 -10.54 26.95 -25.89
N SER A 518 -10.24 26.61 -27.15
CA SER A 518 -9.95 25.24 -27.57
C SER A 518 -8.69 24.67 -26.92
N GLU A 519 -7.63 25.47 -26.80
CA GLU A 519 -6.40 25.08 -26.11
C GLU A 519 -6.62 24.89 -24.61
N ALA A 520 -7.35 25.79 -23.96
CA ALA A 520 -7.68 25.66 -22.54
C ALA A 520 -8.49 24.39 -22.26
N LEU A 521 -9.50 24.09 -23.09
CA LEU A 521 -10.27 22.85 -22.99
C LEU A 521 -9.43 21.60 -23.23
N GLU A 522 -8.45 21.64 -24.13
CA GLU A 522 -7.51 20.54 -24.35
C GLU A 522 -6.66 20.29 -23.09
N ILE A 523 -6.15 21.37 -22.46
CA ILE A 523 -5.41 21.25 -21.19
C ILE A 523 -6.31 20.70 -20.08
N GLY A 524 -7.56 21.17 -19.99
CA GLY A 524 -8.54 20.63 -19.04
C GLY A 524 -8.79 19.13 -19.22
N ARG A 525 -8.87 18.64 -20.47
CA ARG A 525 -8.99 17.21 -20.76
C ARG A 525 -7.74 16.44 -20.36
N LEU A 526 -6.54 16.96 -20.66
CA LEU A 526 -5.27 16.33 -20.25
C LEU A 526 -5.16 16.25 -18.71
N ALA A 527 -5.68 17.25 -18.01
CA ALA A 527 -5.76 17.25 -16.54
C ALA A 527 -6.82 16.27 -15.98
N ASN A 528 -7.70 15.73 -16.85
CA ASN A 528 -8.90 14.96 -16.49
C ASN A 528 -9.90 15.76 -15.66
N GLN A 529 -10.17 17.01 -16.06
CA GLN A 529 -11.22 17.83 -15.44
C GLN A 529 -12.55 17.65 -16.16
N ASP A 530 -13.66 17.67 -15.41
CA ASP A 530 -15.02 17.66 -15.98
C ASP A 530 -15.34 18.99 -16.67
N ALA A 531 -14.87 20.08 -16.08
CA ALA A 531 -15.09 21.44 -16.55
C ALA A 531 -13.92 22.36 -16.19
N ILE A 532 -13.82 23.49 -16.89
CA ILE A 532 -12.92 24.60 -16.57
C ILE A 532 -13.72 25.90 -16.53
N PHE A 533 -13.14 26.95 -15.93
CA PHE A 533 -13.73 28.28 -15.98
C PHE A 533 -13.04 29.13 -17.05
N GLU A 534 -13.82 29.93 -17.79
CA GLU A 534 -13.35 31.07 -18.57
C GLU A 534 -13.92 32.34 -17.93
N ILE A 535 -13.07 33.32 -17.63
CA ILE A 535 -13.47 34.56 -16.94
C ILE A 535 -12.97 35.75 -17.75
N ASP A 536 -13.83 36.71 -18.03
CA ASP A 536 -13.44 38.00 -18.60
C ASP A 536 -13.84 39.17 -17.69
N ALA A 537 -13.87 40.40 -18.21
CA ALA A 537 -14.21 41.56 -17.40
C ALA A 537 -15.65 41.53 -16.85
N GLU A 538 -16.57 40.88 -17.55
CA GLU A 538 -18.02 40.94 -17.33
C GLU A 538 -18.60 39.60 -16.87
N GLU A 539 -18.16 38.49 -17.46
CA GLU A 539 -18.79 37.17 -17.33
C GLU A 539 -17.83 36.10 -16.77
N LEU A 540 -18.43 35.12 -16.11
CA LEU A 540 -17.85 33.84 -15.74
C LEU A 540 -18.57 32.76 -16.54
N HIS A 541 -17.82 32.01 -17.34
CA HIS A 541 -18.29 30.86 -18.08
C HIS A 541 -17.77 29.57 -17.44
N LEU A 542 -18.66 28.63 -17.14
CA LEU A 542 -18.32 27.25 -16.80
C LEU A 542 -18.41 26.41 -18.08
N LEU A 543 -17.29 25.83 -18.51
CA LEU A 543 -17.14 25.14 -19.78
C LEU A 543 -16.89 23.65 -19.54
N SER A 544 -17.72 22.77 -20.11
CA SER A 544 -17.44 21.33 -20.04
C SER A 544 -16.22 20.95 -20.87
N CYS A 545 -15.31 20.16 -20.29
CA CYS A 545 -14.24 19.52 -21.04
C CYS A 545 -14.77 18.41 -21.96
N HIS A 546 -15.89 17.79 -21.57
CA HIS A 546 -16.50 16.66 -22.25
C HIS A 546 -17.92 17.02 -22.74
N GLY A 547 -18.09 17.16 -24.07
CA GLY A 547 -19.34 17.56 -24.70
C GLY A 547 -19.52 19.08 -24.82
N ASP A 548 -20.75 19.51 -25.07
CA ASP A 548 -21.06 20.89 -25.50
C ASP A 548 -21.73 21.74 -24.39
N ARG A 549 -21.78 21.25 -23.14
CA ARG A 549 -22.41 21.97 -22.03
C ARG A 549 -21.57 23.19 -21.64
N GLN A 550 -22.22 24.34 -21.58
CA GLN A 550 -21.66 25.59 -21.04
C GLN A 550 -22.73 26.36 -20.27
N GLU A 551 -22.33 27.03 -19.21
CA GLU A 551 -23.18 27.95 -18.45
C GLU A 551 -22.43 29.27 -18.24
N SER A 552 -23.16 30.39 -18.15
CA SER A 552 -22.57 31.70 -17.90
C SER A 552 -23.33 32.45 -16.80
N GLN A 553 -22.60 33.27 -16.06
CA GLN A 553 -23.16 34.18 -15.06
C GLN A 553 -22.30 35.43 -14.96
N PRO A 554 -22.85 36.56 -14.50
CA PRO A 554 -22.06 37.76 -14.25
C PRO A 554 -20.89 37.45 -13.31
N ARG A 555 -19.68 37.88 -13.68
CA ARG A 555 -18.47 37.68 -12.87
C ARG A 555 -18.65 38.20 -11.45
N ARG A 556 -19.29 39.37 -11.32
CA ARG A 556 -19.62 40.04 -10.07
C ARG A 556 -21.09 39.82 -9.76
N ALA A 557 -21.42 38.65 -9.22
CA ALA A 557 -22.74 38.40 -8.64
C ALA A 557 -22.90 39.25 -7.37
N SER A 558 -24.01 39.99 -7.27
CA SER A 558 -24.36 40.88 -6.17
C SER A 558 -24.68 40.16 -4.87
#